data_AF-A0A0F3N3Q0-F1
#
_entry.id   AF-A0A0F3N3Q0-F1
#
_cell.length_a   1.000
_cell.length_b   1.000
_cell.length_c   1.000
_cell.angle_alpha   90.00
_cell.angle_beta   90.00
_cell.angle_gamma   90.00
#
_symmetry.space_group_name_H-M   'P 1'
#
loop_
_entity.id
_entity.type
_entity.pdbx_description
1 polymer ?
#
loop_
_entity_poly.entity_id
_entity_poly.type
_entity_poly.pdbx_seq_one_letter_code
_entity_poly.pdbx_strand_id
1 'polypeptide(L)'
;MKTTLPQRSLKIQARLNFIVQQILDIAQDKIAMIILYGVFARGDWVRDLPNGYHSDTDILIILKKGKYKGYTALRLKDTIIIPN
;
A
#
# COMPACT_ATOMS: atom_id res chain seq x y z
N MET A 1 -14.67 -4.24 -6.27
CA MET A 1 -13.73 -3.56 -5.35
C MET A 1 -14.15 -2.11 -5.24
N LYS A 2 -14.01 -1.48 -4.06
CA LYS A 2 -14.19 -0.03 -3.92
C LYS A 2 -12.98 0.66 -4.57
N THR A 3 -13.22 1.74 -5.31
CA THR A 3 -12.17 2.56 -5.95
C THR A 3 -11.92 3.88 -5.22
N THR A 4 -12.72 4.16 -4.18
CA THR A 4 -12.62 5.37 -3.36
C THR A 4 -12.29 5.00 -1.92
N LEU A 5 -11.56 5.90 -1.24
CA LEU A 5 -11.24 5.75 0.18
C LEU A 5 -12.46 6.10 1.04
N PRO A 6 -12.70 5.38 2.15
CA PRO A 6 -13.64 5.82 3.18
C PRO A 6 -13.25 7.20 3.73
N GLN A 7 -14.24 8.01 4.13
CA GLN A 7 -14.01 9.37 4.63
C GLN A 7 -12.97 9.43 5.76
N ARG A 8 -13.03 8.50 6.72
CA ARG A 8 -12.06 8.39 7.83
C ARG A 8 -10.63 8.09 7.39
N SER A 9 -10.44 7.54 6.19
CA SER A 9 -9.15 7.18 5.62
C SER A 9 -8.61 8.21 4.62
N LEU A 10 -9.38 9.25 4.27
CA LEU A 10 -8.92 10.31 3.35
C LEU A 10 -7.65 11.02 3.86
N LYS A 11 -7.48 11.11 5.19
CA LYS A 11 -6.29 11.73 5.80
C LYS A 11 -4.96 11.07 5.41
N ILE A 12 -4.96 9.80 4.98
CA ILE A 12 -3.75 9.09 4.54
C ILE A 12 -3.59 9.07 3.01
N GLN A 13 -4.50 9.69 2.25
CA GLN A 13 -4.52 9.62 0.79
C GLN A 13 -3.21 10.11 0.16
N ALA A 14 -2.66 11.23 0.64
CA ALA A 14 -1.40 11.76 0.13
C ALA A 14 -0.23 10.78 0.35
N ARG A 15 -0.15 10.18 1.55
CA ARG A 15 0.85 9.16 1.89
C ARG A 15 0.69 7.89 1.04
N LEU A 16 -0.54 7.43 0.83
CA LEU A 16 -0.82 6.29 -0.05
C LEU A 16 -0.39 6.58 -1.49
N ASN A 17 -0.76 7.75 -2.04
CA ASN A 17 -0.37 8.15 -3.39
C ASN A 17 1.15 8.17 -3.54
N PHE A 18 1.87 8.70 -2.54
CA PHE A 18 3.33 8.74 -2.55
C PHE A 18 3.96 7.34 -2.54
N ILE A 19 3.46 6.42 -1.72
CA ILE A 19 3.93 5.02 -1.67
C ILE A 19 3.61 4.30 -2.99
N VAL A 20 2.40 4.48 -3.51
CA VAL A 20 1.95 3.88 -4.78
C VAL A 20 2.82 4.37 -5.94
N GLN A 21 3.13 5.66 -6.01
CA GLN A 21 3.99 6.19 -7.06
C GLN A 21 5.39 5.56 -7.03
N GLN A 22 6.02 5.49 -5.85
CA GLN A 22 7.32 4.81 -5.71
C GLN A 22 7.26 3.35 -6.15
N ILE A 23 6.21 2.62 -5.77
CA ILE A 23 5.99 1.23 -6.18
C ILE A 23 5.90 1.12 -7.71
N LEU A 24 5.13 2.00 -8.35
CA LEU A 24 4.97 2.03 -9.80
C LEU A 24 6.28 2.35 -10.52
N ASP A 25 7.08 3.27 -9.99
CA ASP A 25 8.38 3.64 -10.56
C ASP A 25 9.39 2.48 -10.52
N ILE A 26 9.41 1.73 -9.40
CA ILE A 26 10.31 0.58 -9.21
C ILE A 26 9.85 -0.63 -10.03
N ALA A 27 8.55 -0.93 -10.00
CA ALA A 27 8.01 -2.15 -10.57
C ALA A 27 7.63 -2.01 -12.04
N GLN A 28 7.43 -0.78 -12.53
CA GLN A 28 7.11 -0.47 -13.92
C GLN A 28 5.94 -1.34 -14.44
N ASP A 29 6.17 -2.11 -15.50
CA ASP A 29 5.16 -2.92 -16.16
C ASP A 29 4.84 -4.24 -15.43
N LYS A 30 5.54 -4.56 -14.32
CA LYS A 30 5.40 -5.80 -13.54
C LYS A 30 4.06 -5.90 -12.80
N ILE A 31 3.42 -4.77 -12.50
CA ILE A 31 2.24 -4.75 -11.63
C ILE A 31 0.97 -5.02 -12.44
N ALA A 32 0.16 -5.96 -11.94
CA ALA A 32 -1.20 -6.19 -12.38
C ALA A 32 -2.20 -5.36 -11.57
N MET A 33 -1.98 -5.23 -10.25
CA MET A 33 -2.88 -4.51 -9.36
C MET A 33 -2.18 -4.07 -8.06
N ILE A 34 -2.61 -2.94 -7.50
CA ILE A 34 -2.27 -2.51 -6.13
C ILE A 34 -3.59 -2.32 -5.38
N ILE A 35 -3.68 -2.91 -4.19
CA ILE A 35 -4.90 -2.92 -3.37
C ILE A 35 -4.56 -2.41 -1.98
N LEU A 36 -5.27 -1.38 -1.51
CA LEU A 36 -5.31 -1.07 -0.09
C LEU A 36 -6.14 -2.14 0.62
N TYR A 37 -5.56 -2.80 1.60
CA TYR A 37 -6.20 -3.86 2.38
C TYR A 37 -6.33 -3.45 3.86
N GLY A 38 -6.96 -4.32 4.66
CA GLY A 38 -7.04 -4.14 6.10
C GLY A 38 -8.00 -3.04 6.56
N VAL A 39 -7.74 -2.53 7.75
CA VAL A 39 -8.64 -1.63 8.50
C VAL A 39 -8.73 -0.22 7.88
N PHE A 40 -7.68 0.23 7.20
CA PHE A 40 -7.73 1.50 6.46
C PHE A 40 -8.58 1.42 5.20
N ALA A 41 -8.60 0.27 4.51
CA ALA A 41 -9.48 0.04 3.36
C ALA A 41 -10.97 0.04 3.76
N ARG A 42 -11.27 -0.45 4.96
CA ARG A 42 -12.64 -0.48 5.51
C ARG A 42 -13.05 0.83 6.18
N GLY A 43 -12.09 1.60 6.69
CA GLY A 43 -12.34 2.85 7.42
C GLY A 43 -12.65 2.64 8.91
N ASP A 44 -12.37 1.45 9.43
CA ASP A 44 -12.56 1.04 10.83
C ASP A 44 -11.25 1.03 11.63
N TRP A 45 -10.19 1.67 11.11
CA TRP A 45 -8.90 1.81 11.80
C TRP A 45 -9.06 2.52 13.16
N VAL A 46 -8.19 2.16 14.09
CA VAL A 46 -8.18 2.63 15.47
C VAL A 46 -6.86 3.33 15.78
N ARG A 47 -6.96 4.40 16.57
CA ARG A 47 -5.84 5.07 17.22
C ARG A 47 -6.20 5.22 18.69
N ASP A 48 -5.82 4.23 19.48
CA ASP A 48 -6.08 4.14 20.91
C ASP A 48 -4.84 4.63 21.67
N LEU A 49 -4.83 5.94 21.97
CA LEU A 49 -3.70 6.60 22.64
C LEU A 49 -3.39 6.02 24.04
N PRO A 50 -4.39 5.72 24.91
CA PRO A 50 -4.16 5.09 26.21
C PRO A 50 -3.39 3.76 26.14
N ASN A 51 -3.73 2.90 25.18
CA ASN A 51 -3.13 1.56 25.06
C ASN A 51 -1.96 1.53 24.06
N GLY A 52 -1.62 2.68 23.47
CA GLY A 52 -0.58 2.82 22.44
C GLY A 52 -0.91 2.14 21.10
N TYR A 53 -2.11 1.56 20.94
CA TYR A 53 -2.46 0.82 19.74
C TYR A 53 -2.78 1.77 18.58
N HIS A 54 -2.05 1.59 17.48
CA HIS A 54 -2.26 2.29 16.23
C HIS A 54 -2.40 1.26 15.14
N SER A 55 -3.49 1.31 14.38
CA SER A 55 -3.63 0.48 13.20
C SER A 55 -2.55 0.81 12.17
N ASP A 56 -1.98 -0.24 11.59
CA ASP A 56 -1.07 -0.14 10.44
C ASP A 56 -1.83 -0.05 9.12
N THR A 57 -1.10 0.26 8.05
CA THR A 57 -1.63 0.35 6.68
C THR A 57 -1.11 -0.83 5.85
N ASP A 58 -2.02 -1.65 5.34
CA ASP A 58 -1.69 -2.84 4.55
C ASP A 58 -1.88 -2.58 3.04
N ILE A 59 -0.86 -2.86 2.23
CA ILE A 59 -0.93 -2.78 0.76
C ILE A 59 -0.59 -4.16 0.18
N LEU A 60 -1.50 -4.68 -0.64
CA LEU A 60 -1.29 -5.90 -1.42
C LEU A 60 -0.93 -5.53 -2.86
N ILE A 61 0.16 -6.10 -3.38
CA ILE A 61 0.61 -5.90 -4.76
C ILE A 61 0.51 -7.24 -5.49
N ILE A 62 -0.19 -7.23 -6.63
CA ILE A 62 -0.32 -8.39 -7.52
C ILE A 62 0.56 -8.14 -8.74
N LEU A 63 1.45 -9.08 -9.04
CA LEU A 63 2.34 -9.01 -10.20
C LEU A 63 1.76 -9.79 -11.39
N LYS A 64 2.05 -9.33 -12.61
CA LYS A 64 1.67 -10.02 -13.84
C LYS A 64 2.41 -11.37 -13.92
N LYS A 65 1.66 -12.42 -14.25
CA LYS A 65 2.23 -13.74 -14.56
C LYS A 65 2.91 -13.69 -15.93
N GLY A 66 4.14 -14.21 -16.05
CA GLY A 66 4.64 -14.69 -17.34
C GLY A 66 5.79 -13.97 -18.05
N LYS A 67 6.47 -12.98 -17.46
CA LYS A 67 7.69 -12.40 -18.10
C LYS A 67 8.98 -12.44 -17.28
N TYR A 68 8.89 -12.64 -15.96
CA TYR A 68 10.06 -12.61 -15.09
C TYR A 68 10.39 -14.06 -14.67
N LYS A 69 11.18 -14.75 -15.50
CA LYS A 69 11.80 -16.02 -15.12
C LYS A 69 12.97 -15.69 -14.21
N GLY A 70 12.86 -16.11 -12.96
CA GLY A 70 13.65 -15.60 -11.86
C GLY A 70 12.76 -14.73 -10.99
N TYR A 71 12.47 -15.21 -9.79
CA TYR A 71 11.93 -14.41 -8.71
C TYR A 71 12.98 -13.35 -8.33
N THR A 72 13.32 -12.43 -9.23
CA THR A 72 14.00 -11.20 -8.84
C THR A 72 12.98 -10.48 -7.99
N ALA A 73 12.95 -10.86 -6.72
CA ALA A 73 12.04 -10.37 -5.72
C ALA A 73 12.05 -8.86 -5.86
N LEU A 74 10.88 -8.28 -6.11
CA LEU A 74 10.73 -6.84 -6.08
C LEU A 74 11.07 -6.41 -4.65
N ARG A 75 12.33 -6.04 -4.40
CA ARG A 75 12.83 -5.68 -3.07
C ARG A 75 12.43 -4.24 -2.78
N LEU A 76 11.16 -4.07 -2.42
CA LEU A 76 10.60 -2.76 -2.12
C LEU A 76 11.13 -2.17 -0.81
N LYS A 77 11.44 -3.02 0.16
CA LYS A 77 11.84 -2.60 1.51
C LYS A 77 13.09 -1.71 1.55
N ASP A 78 13.99 -1.85 0.58
CA ASP A 78 15.26 -1.15 0.56
C ASP A 78 15.17 0.15 -0.27
N THR A 79 14.03 0.41 -0.91
CA THR A 79 13.87 1.51 -1.90
C THR A 79 12.69 2.43 -1.59
N ILE A 80 11.65 1.96 -0.89
CA ILE A 80 10.50 2.80 -0.56
C ILE A 80 10.79 3.63 0.70
N ILE A 81 10.53 4.93 0.60
CA ILE A 81 10.52 5.86 1.73
C ILE A 81 9.08 5.98 2.24
N ILE A 82 8.90 5.80 3.56
CA ILE A 82 7.61 5.99 4.23
C ILE A 82 7.61 7.38 4.87
N PRO A 83 6.79 8.32 4.39
CA PRO A 83 6.69 9.64 5.00
C PRO A 83 5.99 9.54 6.35
N ASN A 84 6.47 10.36 7.30
CA ASN A 84 5.87 10.50 8.64
C ASN A 84 4.47 11.10 8.57
#